data_AF-A0A9D4KFP4-F1
#
_entry.id   AF-A0A9D4KFP4-F1
#
_cell.length_a   1.000
_cell.length_b   1.000
_cell.length_c   1.000
_cell.angle_alpha   90.00
_cell.angle_beta   90.00
_cell.angle_gamma   90.00
#
_symmetry.space_group_name_H-M   'P 1'
#
loop_
_entity.id
_entity.type
_entity.pdbx_description
1 polymer ?
#
loop_
_entity_poly.entity_id
_entity_poly.type
_entity_poly.pdbx_seq_one_letter_code
_entity_poly.pdbx_strand_id
1 'polypeptide(L)'
;MSTLVEDLQREGTTTLMENVQGRQIEEQTADLTINGTDSFDGKITREDIELPQDFKGKLAFVLYNVFTTNECEEYIAQTEVMGYEEALVNVGGGRQVKMTDVRKSSRCIWDTVEEADRIWERIKSHVPEMWRDRKVLGLNERLRFLRYDPGDYFQPHLDGAYVRDNGERSYITVQVYLNQGFKGGSTTFMSYSCENKVELVPKTGSVLVFQHDIMHEGSRLEEGRKYTIRTDVMYSAKQTET
;
A
#
# COMPACT_ATOMS: atom_id res chain seq x y z
N MET A 1 9.93 1.26 96.02
CA MET A 1 10.70 2.52 96.09
C MET A 1 10.45 3.22 94.77
N SER A 2 9.41 4.06 94.68
CA SER A 2 9.53 5.54 94.75
C SER A 2 9.81 6.09 93.34
N THR A 3 9.07 6.99 92.70
CA THR A 3 8.00 7.95 93.06
C THR A 3 7.64 8.72 91.75
N LEU A 4 6.37 9.13 91.60
CA LEU A 4 5.87 10.48 91.20
C LEU A 4 6.62 11.30 90.11
N VAL A 5 6.03 12.12 89.22
CA VAL A 5 4.66 12.60 88.89
C VAL A 5 4.84 13.74 87.86
N GLU A 6 3.87 13.94 86.95
CA GLU A 6 3.39 15.22 86.34
C GLU A 6 4.41 16.18 85.64
N ASP A 7 4.12 16.99 84.64
CA ASP A 7 2.93 17.33 83.85
C ASP A 7 3.35 18.36 82.75
N LEU A 8 2.51 18.49 81.70
CA LEU A 8 2.07 19.73 81.00
C LEU A 8 3.13 20.77 80.52
N GLN A 9 3.14 21.35 79.31
CA GLN A 9 2.05 21.77 78.42
C GLN A 9 2.64 22.36 77.11
N ARG A 10 1.87 22.23 76.00
CA ARG A 10 1.71 23.17 74.84
C ARG A 10 2.93 23.43 73.92
N GLU A 11 2.81 23.54 72.60
CA GLU A 11 1.70 23.88 71.70
C GLU A 11 2.10 23.56 70.23
N GLY A 12 1.14 23.32 69.33
CA GLY A 12 1.35 23.32 67.87
C GLY A 12 0.85 22.08 67.12
N THR A 13 -0.47 21.80 67.12
CA THR A 13 -1.38 21.96 65.96
C THR A 13 -1.29 20.92 64.84
N THR A 14 -2.32 20.05 64.82
CA THR A 14 -3.15 19.63 63.66
C THR A 14 -2.69 18.44 62.79
N THR A 15 -3.05 17.24 63.26
CA THR A 15 -4.12 16.36 62.73
C THR A 15 -4.20 16.04 61.22
N LEU A 16 -4.01 14.73 60.93
CA LEU A 16 -4.70 13.83 59.99
C LEU A 16 -4.94 14.30 58.55
N MET A 17 -4.49 13.51 57.57
CA MET A 17 -5.31 12.44 57.00
C MET A 17 -4.50 11.61 56.00
N GLU A 18 -4.64 10.30 56.11
CA GLU A 18 -4.30 9.33 55.08
C GLU A 18 -4.97 9.74 53.76
N ASN A 19 -4.23 9.71 52.66
CA ASN A 19 -4.81 9.65 51.33
C ASN A 19 -3.98 8.70 50.47
N VAL A 20 -4.39 7.44 50.48
CA VAL A 20 -4.18 6.52 49.36
C VAL A 20 -5.13 7.00 48.26
N GLN A 21 -4.61 7.67 47.24
CA GLN A 21 -5.36 7.98 46.04
C GLN A 21 -4.51 7.66 44.83
N GLY A 22 -5.11 6.87 43.93
CA GLY A 22 -4.47 6.23 42.81
C GLY A 22 -3.72 7.22 41.93
N ARG A 23 -2.52 6.81 41.50
CA ARG A 23 -1.89 7.44 40.34
C ARG A 23 -2.74 7.09 39.13
N GLN A 24 -3.58 8.04 38.71
CA GLN A 24 -4.01 8.12 37.32
C GLN A 24 -2.75 8.18 36.48
N ILE A 25 -2.55 7.18 35.64
CA ILE A 25 -1.69 7.28 34.48
C ILE A 25 -2.45 8.21 33.54
N GLU A 26 -2.02 9.47 33.45
CA GLU A 26 -2.44 10.35 32.37
C GLU A 26 -1.89 9.75 31.06
N GLU A 27 -2.77 9.08 30.31
CA GLU A 27 -2.56 8.87 28.89
C GLU A 27 -2.40 10.25 28.25
N GLN A 28 -1.16 10.59 27.91
CA GLN A 28 -0.89 11.66 26.96
C GLN A 28 -1.34 11.16 25.58
N THR A 29 -2.64 11.26 25.31
CA THR A 29 -3.13 11.29 23.94
C THR A 29 -2.62 12.60 23.34
N ALA A 30 -1.51 12.51 22.61
CA ALA A 30 -1.11 13.58 21.71
C ALA A 30 -2.24 13.73 20.68
N ASP A 31 -3.03 14.78 20.87
CA ASP A 31 -4.03 15.23 19.91
C ASP A 31 -3.27 15.76 18.69
N LEU A 32 -2.91 14.84 17.78
CA LEU A 32 -2.44 15.19 16.44
C LEU A 32 -3.66 15.74 15.71
N THR A 33 -3.89 17.03 15.88
CA THR A 33 -4.77 17.80 15.02
C THR A 33 -4.19 17.67 13.60
N ILE A 34 -4.77 16.79 12.78
CA ILE A 34 -4.51 16.69 11.35
C ILE A 34 -5.08 17.98 10.73
N ASN A 35 -4.33 19.08 10.86
CA ASN A 35 -4.55 20.30 10.11
C ASN A 35 -3.93 20.13 8.73
N GLY A 36 -4.56 19.25 7.96
CA GLY A 36 -4.38 19.08 6.55
C GLY A 36 -5.72 18.66 6.02
N THR A 37 -6.64 19.60 5.82
CA THR A 37 -7.76 19.36 4.90
C THR A 37 -7.11 19.13 3.56
N ASP A 38 -6.91 17.87 3.22
CA ASP A 38 -6.44 17.41 1.94
C ASP A 38 -7.42 18.01 0.93
N SER A 39 -7.02 19.12 0.31
CA SER A 39 -7.92 19.97 -0.47
C SER A 39 -8.08 19.32 -1.83
N PHE A 40 -8.83 18.23 -1.87
CA PHE A 40 -9.28 17.61 -3.09
C PHE A 40 -10.30 18.54 -3.74
N ASP A 41 -9.94 19.14 -4.86
CA ASP A 41 -10.91 19.75 -5.78
C ASP A 41 -11.79 18.68 -6.48
N GLY A 42 -11.59 17.41 -6.14
CA GLY A 42 -12.35 16.25 -6.59
C GLY A 42 -11.94 15.75 -7.97
N LYS A 43 -10.90 16.32 -8.59
CA LYS A 43 -10.55 15.99 -9.98
C LYS A 43 -9.34 15.06 -10.07
N ILE A 44 -9.61 13.84 -10.53
CA ILE A 44 -8.56 12.91 -10.95
C ILE A 44 -7.88 13.48 -12.19
N THR A 45 -6.54 13.54 -12.16
CA THR A 45 -5.72 13.93 -13.31
C THR A 45 -4.92 12.73 -13.80
N ARG A 46 -4.64 12.70 -15.10
CA ARG A 46 -3.91 11.61 -15.75
C ARG A 46 -2.65 12.14 -16.41
N GLU A 47 -1.57 11.38 -16.29
CA GLU A 47 -0.32 11.57 -17.01
C GLU A 47 0.07 10.25 -17.68
N ASP A 48 0.23 10.26 -19.00
CA ASP A 48 0.71 9.09 -19.74
C ASP A 48 2.23 8.93 -19.56
N ILE A 49 2.70 7.70 -19.38
CA ILE A 49 4.13 7.42 -19.19
C ILE A 49 4.79 7.27 -20.55
N GLU A 50 5.84 8.06 -20.79
CA GLU A 50 6.71 7.90 -21.96
C GLU A 50 7.58 6.65 -21.80
N LEU A 51 7.09 5.51 -22.30
CA LEU A 51 7.79 4.24 -22.16
C LEU A 51 9.05 4.14 -23.05
N PRO A 52 10.03 3.30 -22.66
CA PRO A 52 11.16 2.95 -23.52
C PRO A 52 10.72 2.46 -24.90
N GLN A 53 11.55 2.67 -25.91
CA GLN A 53 11.21 2.45 -27.32
C GLN A 53 10.70 1.02 -27.62
N ASP A 54 11.21 0.00 -26.92
CA ASP A 54 10.76 -1.40 -27.01
C ASP A 54 9.26 -1.57 -26.68
N PHE A 55 8.72 -0.64 -25.90
CA PHE A 55 7.35 -0.64 -25.37
C PHE A 55 6.55 0.56 -25.88
N LYS A 56 6.99 1.21 -26.97
CA LYS A 56 6.25 2.33 -27.55
C LYS A 56 4.82 1.92 -27.95
N GLY A 57 3.84 2.76 -27.60
CA GLY A 57 2.42 2.51 -27.87
C GLY A 57 1.75 1.57 -26.88
N LYS A 58 2.49 1.05 -25.90
CA LYS A 58 1.92 0.30 -24.80
C LYS A 58 1.24 1.24 -23.79
N LEU A 59 0.08 0.80 -23.28
CA LEU A 59 -0.64 1.41 -22.17
C LEU A 59 0.21 1.45 -20.90
N ALA A 60 0.56 2.67 -20.47
CA ALA A 60 1.02 2.98 -19.13
C ALA A 60 0.66 4.44 -18.80
N PHE A 61 0.01 4.67 -17.68
CA PHE A 61 -0.35 6.00 -17.20
C PHE A 61 -0.48 6.02 -15.68
N VAL A 62 -0.29 7.19 -15.08
CA VAL A 62 -0.55 7.43 -13.66
C VAL A 62 -1.77 8.33 -13.51
N LEU A 63 -2.61 8.01 -12.55
CA LEU A 63 -3.71 8.84 -12.09
C LEU A 63 -3.32 9.46 -10.76
N TYR A 64 -3.42 10.79 -10.65
CA TYR A 64 -3.21 11.50 -9.39
C TYR A 64 -4.55 11.88 -8.77
N ASN A 65 -4.51 12.14 -7.46
CA ASN A 65 -5.67 12.53 -6.66
C ASN A 65 -6.78 11.46 -6.63
N VAL A 66 -6.41 10.17 -6.62
CA VAL A 66 -7.39 9.07 -6.59
C VAL A 66 -7.79 8.71 -5.16
N PHE A 67 -6.85 8.77 -4.21
CA PHE A 67 -7.10 8.55 -2.78
C PHE A 67 -6.60 9.72 -1.95
N THR A 68 -7.28 9.97 -0.83
CA THR A 68 -6.80 10.91 0.18
C THR A 68 -5.68 10.32 1.01
N THR A 69 -4.90 11.18 1.66
CA THR A 69 -3.88 10.76 2.62
C THR A 69 -4.51 9.95 3.74
N ASN A 70 -5.66 10.38 4.29
CA ASN A 70 -6.36 9.65 5.34
C ASN A 70 -6.81 8.26 4.90
N GLU A 71 -7.39 8.13 3.69
CA GLU A 71 -7.76 6.81 3.16
C GLU A 71 -6.54 5.89 3.00
N CYS A 72 -5.40 6.44 2.57
CA CYS A 72 -4.17 5.67 2.48
C CYS A 72 -3.65 5.23 3.85
N GLU A 73 -3.71 6.11 4.85
CA GLU A 73 -3.31 5.82 6.22
C GLU A 73 -4.21 4.75 6.87
N GLU A 74 -5.52 4.78 6.62
CA GLU A 74 -6.46 3.75 7.07
C GLU A 74 -6.10 2.37 6.51
N TYR A 75 -5.81 2.28 5.20
CA TYR A 75 -5.33 1.03 4.59
C TYR A 75 -4.02 0.54 5.21
N ILE A 76 -3.06 1.45 5.46
CA ILE A 76 -1.77 1.09 6.07
C ILE A 76 -2.01 0.56 7.49
N ALA A 77 -2.76 1.28 8.32
CA ALA A 77 -3.05 0.90 9.69
C ALA A 77 -3.74 -0.47 9.77
N GLN A 78 -4.76 -0.69 8.93
CA GLN A 78 -5.48 -1.95 8.90
C GLN A 78 -4.59 -3.12 8.47
N THR A 79 -3.76 -2.93 7.44
CA THR A 79 -2.89 -4.02 6.95
C THR A 79 -1.69 -4.31 7.84
N GLU A 80 -1.21 -3.33 8.61
CA GLU A 80 -0.24 -3.58 9.68
C GLU A 80 -0.85 -4.44 10.81
N VAL A 81 -2.13 -4.22 11.16
CA VAL A 81 -2.85 -5.08 12.12
C VAL A 81 -3.08 -6.50 11.57
N MET A 82 -3.42 -6.63 10.28
CA MET A 82 -3.56 -7.94 9.63
C MET A 82 -2.24 -8.73 9.58
N GLY A 83 -1.11 -8.01 9.51
CA GLY A 83 0.23 -8.57 9.51
C GLY A 83 0.80 -8.76 8.11
N TYR A 84 2.08 -8.45 7.97
CA TYR A 84 2.84 -8.62 6.75
C TYR A 84 3.79 -9.81 6.87
N GLU A 85 3.70 -10.75 5.93
CA GLU A 85 4.61 -11.88 5.80
C GLU A 85 5.61 -11.64 4.65
N GLU A 86 6.70 -12.39 4.57
CA GLU A 86 7.60 -12.27 3.41
C GLU A 86 6.88 -12.65 2.10
N ALA A 87 7.02 -11.83 1.06
CA ALA A 87 6.34 -12.06 -0.21
C ALA A 87 7.00 -13.21 -1.00
N LEU A 88 6.24 -14.28 -1.27
CA LEU A 88 6.68 -15.35 -2.18
C LEU A 88 6.46 -14.98 -3.66
N VAL A 89 7.36 -15.43 -4.54
CA VAL A 89 7.30 -15.23 -6.00
C VAL A 89 6.52 -16.39 -6.64
N ASN A 90 5.60 -16.08 -7.56
CA ASN A 90 4.89 -17.10 -8.34
C ASN A 90 5.77 -17.55 -9.51
N VAL A 91 6.15 -18.82 -9.54
CA VAL A 91 6.98 -19.40 -10.60
C VAL A 91 6.17 -20.19 -11.64
N GLY A 92 4.83 -20.06 -11.61
CA GLY A 92 3.90 -20.80 -12.46
C GLY A 92 3.40 -22.10 -11.84
N GLY A 93 2.28 -22.62 -12.34
CA GLY A 93 1.71 -23.92 -11.94
C GLY A 93 1.25 -23.99 -10.47
N GLY A 94 0.87 -22.87 -9.86
CA GLY A 94 0.44 -22.81 -8.45
C GLY A 94 1.57 -22.89 -7.43
N ARG A 95 2.85 -22.90 -7.86
CA ARG A 95 4.01 -22.94 -6.97
C ARG A 95 4.46 -21.52 -6.60
N GLN A 96 4.62 -21.29 -5.31
CA GLN A 96 5.22 -20.07 -4.76
C GLN A 96 6.58 -20.43 -4.18
N VAL A 97 7.64 -19.79 -4.65
CA VAL A 97 9.01 -20.03 -4.18
C VAL A 97 9.53 -18.77 -3.51
N LYS A 98 10.21 -18.96 -2.37
CA LYS A 98 10.98 -17.91 -1.72
C LYS A 98 12.23 -17.67 -2.58
N MET A 99 12.17 -16.69 -3.47
CA MET A 99 13.31 -16.26 -4.27
C MET A 99 13.73 -14.87 -3.79
N THR A 100 14.44 -14.81 -2.66
CA THR A 100 14.99 -13.57 -2.08
C THR A 100 15.93 -12.84 -3.05
N ASP A 101 16.44 -13.55 -4.05
CA ASP A 101 17.28 -13.00 -5.11
C ASP A 101 16.47 -12.21 -6.14
N VAL A 102 15.17 -12.51 -6.31
CA VAL A 102 14.29 -11.88 -7.32
C VAL A 102 13.45 -10.76 -6.68
N ARG A 103 13.03 -10.95 -5.43
CA ARG A 103 12.18 -10.00 -4.72
C ARG A 103 12.44 -10.04 -3.23
N LYS A 104 12.59 -8.87 -2.64
CA LYS A 104 12.63 -8.68 -1.20
C LYS A 104 11.58 -7.62 -0.85
N SER A 105 10.48 -8.05 -0.24
CA SER A 105 9.39 -7.20 0.27
C SER A 105 8.50 -8.05 1.17
N SER A 106 7.74 -7.43 2.06
CA SER A 106 6.65 -8.10 2.75
C SER A 106 5.30 -7.92 2.02
N ARG A 107 4.36 -8.84 2.23
CA ARG A 107 3.03 -8.86 1.62
C ARG A 107 1.97 -9.21 2.66
N CYS A 108 0.91 -8.43 2.69
CA CYS A 108 -0.36 -8.76 3.30
C CYS A 108 -1.38 -9.01 2.18
N ILE A 109 -2.15 -10.09 2.27
CA ILE A 109 -3.18 -10.40 1.29
C ILE A 109 -4.53 -10.12 1.91
N TRP A 110 -5.36 -9.37 1.18
CA TRP A 110 -6.73 -9.12 1.56
C TRP A 110 -7.64 -9.41 0.36
N ASP A 111 -8.35 -10.52 0.44
CA ASP A 111 -9.38 -10.88 -0.54
C ASP A 111 -10.67 -10.12 -0.20
N THR A 112 -10.98 -9.08 -0.97
CA THR A 112 -12.15 -8.20 -0.74
C THR A 112 -12.69 -7.63 -2.05
N VAL A 113 -13.97 -7.90 -2.31
CA VAL A 113 -14.67 -7.34 -3.47
C VAL A 113 -14.98 -5.86 -3.24
N GLU A 114 -15.35 -5.48 -2.01
CA GLU A 114 -15.75 -4.11 -1.66
C GLU A 114 -14.63 -3.10 -1.93
N GLU A 115 -13.41 -3.38 -1.47
CA GLU A 115 -12.28 -2.46 -1.70
C GLU A 115 -11.80 -2.51 -3.15
N ALA A 116 -11.87 -3.67 -3.81
CA ALA A 116 -11.57 -3.78 -5.22
C ALA A 116 -12.53 -2.94 -6.07
N ASP A 117 -13.83 -2.97 -5.76
CA ASP A 117 -14.86 -2.17 -6.41
C ASP A 117 -14.69 -0.67 -6.10
N ARG A 118 -14.34 -0.30 -4.86
CA ARG A 118 -14.02 1.08 -4.50
C ARG A 118 -12.87 1.64 -5.32
N ILE A 119 -11.78 0.89 -5.49
CA ILE A 119 -10.66 1.28 -6.38
C ILE A 119 -11.16 1.35 -7.83
N TRP A 120 -11.91 0.34 -8.29
CA TRP A 120 -12.42 0.24 -9.65
C TRP A 120 -13.27 1.44 -10.05
N GLU A 121 -14.24 1.83 -9.23
CA GLU A 121 -15.15 2.94 -9.51
C GLU A 121 -14.41 4.26 -9.77
N ARG A 122 -13.26 4.46 -9.13
CA ARG A 122 -12.42 5.65 -9.30
C ARG A 122 -11.59 5.64 -10.58
N ILE A 123 -11.22 4.47 -11.09
CA ILE A 123 -10.28 4.36 -12.22
C ILE A 123 -10.91 3.84 -13.52
N LYS A 124 -12.11 3.25 -13.48
CA LYS A 124 -12.71 2.52 -14.60
C LYS A 124 -12.85 3.33 -15.88
N SER A 125 -13.09 4.64 -15.79
CA SER A 125 -13.20 5.54 -16.94
C SER A 125 -11.88 5.73 -17.71
N HIS A 126 -10.75 5.36 -17.11
CA HIS A 126 -9.43 5.45 -17.72
C HIS A 126 -8.91 4.11 -18.24
N VAL A 127 -9.60 3.00 -17.90
CA VAL A 127 -9.21 1.64 -18.27
C VAL A 127 -9.94 1.22 -19.55
N PRO A 128 -9.27 0.55 -20.51
CA PRO A 128 -9.92 0.09 -21.74
C PRO A 128 -11.07 -0.88 -21.46
N GLU A 129 -12.27 -0.56 -21.97
CA GLU A 129 -13.45 -1.43 -21.85
C GLU A 129 -13.28 -2.77 -22.56
N MET A 130 -12.42 -2.81 -23.59
CA MET A 130 -12.10 -3.99 -24.37
C MET A 130 -10.59 -4.20 -24.42
N TRP A 131 -10.16 -5.45 -24.25
CA TRP A 131 -8.75 -5.84 -24.42
C TRP A 131 -8.65 -7.22 -25.06
N ARG A 132 -8.04 -7.31 -26.25
CA ARG A 132 -7.91 -8.56 -27.02
C ARG A 132 -9.24 -9.31 -27.16
N ASP A 133 -10.28 -8.58 -27.60
CA ASP A 133 -11.65 -9.06 -27.81
C ASP A 133 -12.37 -9.58 -26.55
N ARG A 134 -11.93 -9.12 -25.37
CA ARG A 134 -12.54 -9.45 -24.08
C ARG A 134 -13.03 -8.18 -23.41
N LYS A 135 -14.20 -8.27 -22.75
CA LYS A 135 -14.81 -7.16 -22.03
C LYS A 135 -14.17 -7.02 -20.65
N VAL A 136 -13.93 -5.79 -20.20
CA VAL A 136 -13.48 -5.52 -18.83
C VAL A 136 -14.55 -5.92 -17.82
N LEU A 137 -14.14 -6.49 -16.70
CA LEU A 137 -15.02 -6.97 -15.63
C LEU A 137 -14.89 -6.16 -14.34
N GLY A 138 -13.71 -5.58 -14.09
CA GLY A 138 -13.38 -4.93 -12.83
C GLY A 138 -11.96 -5.27 -12.42
N LEU A 139 -11.67 -5.15 -11.12
CA LEU A 139 -10.38 -5.54 -10.56
C LEU A 139 -10.45 -6.95 -9.96
N ASN A 140 -9.28 -7.57 -9.82
CA ASN A 140 -9.11 -8.77 -9.03
C ASN A 140 -9.33 -8.45 -7.55
N GLU A 141 -10.20 -9.21 -6.89
CA GLU A 141 -10.56 -9.12 -5.48
C GLU A 141 -9.40 -9.45 -4.53
N ARG A 142 -8.37 -10.14 -5.02
CA ARG A 142 -7.15 -10.45 -4.26
C ARG A 142 -6.20 -9.25 -4.22
N LEU A 143 -6.44 -8.32 -3.32
CA LEU A 143 -5.58 -7.17 -3.10
C LEU A 143 -4.28 -7.61 -2.41
N ARG A 144 -3.14 -7.23 -3.00
CA ARG A 144 -1.82 -7.52 -2.45
C ARG A 144 -1.23 -6.23 -1.93
N PHE A 145 -1.30 -6.05 -0.62
CA PHE A 145 -0.63 -4.97 0.07
C PHE A 145 0.85 -5.33 0.19
N LEU A 146 1.73 -4.44 -0.26
CA LEU A 146 3.17 -4.64 -0.29
C LEU A 146 3.84 -3.60 0.60
N ARG A 147 4.71 -4.06 1.48
CA ARG A 147 5.56 -3.24 2.33
C ARG A 147 7.01 -3.46 1.94
N TYR A 148 7.74 -2.37 1.76
CA TYR A 148 9.17 -2.37 1.48
C TYR A 148 9.88 -1.64 2.60
N ASP A 149 10.86 -2.28 3.20
CA ASP A 149 11.79 -1.72 4.18
C ASP A 149 13.14 -1.38 3.53
N PRO A 150 14.04 -0.62 4.17
CA PRO A 150 15.34 -0.30 3.60
C PRO A 150 16.10 -1.54 3.13
N GLY A 151 16.56 -1.50 1.88
CA GLY A 151 17.23 -2.60 1.19
C GLY A 151 16.29 -3.56 0.45
N ASP A 152 14.97 -3.39 0.54
CA ASP A 152 13.98 -4.14 -0.22
C ASP A 152 13.89 -3.65 -1.66
N TYR A 153 13.48 -4.54 -2.57
CA TYR A 153 13.44 -4.32 -4.01
C TYR A 153 12.61 -5.39 -4.72
N PHE A 154 12.26 -5.14 -5.98
CA PHE A 154 11.76 -6.16 -6.88
C PHE A 154 12.51 -6.02 -8.21
N GLN A 155 13.28 -7.05 -8.59
CA GLN A 155 14.11 -7.02 -9.79
C GLN A 155 13.32 -6.76 -11.07
N PRO A 156 13.99 -6.33 -12.16
CA PRO A 156 13.38 -6.20 -13.48
C PRO A 156 12.62 -7.46 -13.89
N HIS A 157 11.35 -7.30 -14.26
CA HIS A 157 10.46 -8.39 -14.65
C HIS A 157 9.33 -7.92 -15.59
N LEU A 158 8.61 -8.90 -16.13
CA LEU A 158 7.28 -8.74 -16.70
C LEU A 158 6.26 -9.30 -15.72
N ASP A 159 5.06 -8.72 -15.71
CA ASP A 159 4.02 -9.17 -14.81
C ASP A 159 3.32 -10.44 -15.33
N GLY A 160 2.99 -11.33 -14.40
CA GLY A 160 2.26 -12.57 -14.69
C GLY A 160 0.76 -12.33 -14.77
N ALA A 161 0.10 -12.99 -15.72
CA ALA A 161 -1.36 -12.97 -15.78
C ALA A 161 -1.97 -13.86 -14.68
N TYR A 162 -3.07 -13.38 -14.10
CA TYR A 162 -3.99 -14.19 -13.31
C TYR A 162 -5.07 -14.75 -14.23
N VAL A 163 -5.41 -16.02 -14.07
CA VAL A 163 -6.44 -16.70 -14.86
C VAL A 163 -7.36 -17.43 -13.89
N ARG A 164 -8.66 -17.13 -13.94
CA ARG A 164 -9.70 -17.87 -13.21
C ARG A 164 -10.05 -19.14 -13.99
N ASP A 165 -10.61 -20.13 -13.31
CA ASP A 165 -11.00 -21.41 -13.92
C ASP A 165 -12.04 -21.25 -15.03
N ASN A 166 -12.86 -20.20 -14.97
CA ASN A 166 -13.84 -19.85 -16.00
C ASN A 166 -13.25 -19.17 -17.26
N GLY A 167 -11.91 -19.01 -17.32
CA GLY A 167 -11.20 -18.45 -18.47
C GLY A 167 -11.08 -16.92 -18.48
N GLU A 168 -11.57 -16.24 -17.45
CA GLU A 168 -11.28 -14.82 -17.21
C GLU A 168 -9.80 -14.61 -16.92
N ARG A 169 -9.25 -13.48 -17.37
CA ARG A 169 -7.81 -13.26 -17.37
C ARG A 169 -7.45 -11.79 -17.18
N SER A 170 -6.37 -11.54 -16.45
CA SER A 170 -5.77 -10.20 -16.36
C SER A 170 -4.69 -9.93 -17.41
N TYR A 171 -4.54 -8.64 -17.74
CA TYR A 171 -3.54 -8.12 -18.70
C TYR A 171 -2.90 -6.80 -18.28
N ILE A 172 -3.48 -6.12 -17.28
CA ILE A 172 -3.11 -4.78 -16.85
C ILE A 172 -2.96 -4.81 -15.34
N THR A 173 -1.85 -4.26 -14.86
CA THR A 173 -1.55 -4.07 -13.44
C THR A 173 -2.08 -2.74 -12.97
N VAL A 174 -2.63 -2.73 -11.77
CA VAL A 174 -3.03 -1.54 -11.02
C VAL A 174 -2.20 -1.50 -9.74
N GLN A 175 -1.41 -0.45 -9.58
CA GLN A 175 -0.55 -0.21 -8.43
C GLN A 175 -0.95 1.09 -7.74
N VAL A 176 -1.59 0.98 -6.57
CA VAL A 176 -1.94 2.12 -5.72
C VAL A 176 -0.76 2.43 -4.80
N TYR A 177 -0.34 3.69 -4.72
CA TYR A 177 0.72 4.15 -3.82
C TYR A 177 0.09 4.75 -2.55
N LEU A 178 0.36 4.14 -1.40
CA LEU A 178 -0.28 4.53 -0.13
C LEU A 178 0.53 5.56 0.65
N ASN A 179 1.80 5.75 0.32
CA ASN A 179 2.60 6.79 0.96
C ASN A 179 3.71 7.31 0.03
N GLN A 180 4.34 8.38 0.49
CA GLN A 180 5.51 9.02 -0.11
C GLN A 180 6.47 9.45 1.01
N GLY A 181 7.54 10.17 0.67
CA GLY A 181 8.50 10.68 1.66
C GLY A 181 9.60 9.70 2.04
N PHE A 182 9.87 8.72 1.17
CA PHE A 182 10.98 7.78 1.27
C PHE A 182 11.99 8.01 0.15
N LYS A 183 13.19 7.42 0.28
CA LYS A 183 14.27 7.54 -0.71
C LYS A 183 14.45 6.24 -1.48
N GLY A 184 14.61 6.34 -2.80
CA GLY A 184 14.55 5.18 -3.69
C GLY A 184 13.11 4.68 -3.84
N GLY A 185 12.93 3.39 -4.12
CA GLY A 185 11.58 2.80 -4.14
C GLY A 185 10.71 3.21 -5.34
N SER A 186 11.24 3.83 -6.38
CA SER A 186 10.53 4.13 -7.63
C SER A 186 9.98 2.87 -8.30
N THR A 187 8.88 3.00 -9.04
CA THR A 187 8.54 2.01 -10.06
C THR A 187 9.22 2.45 -11.35
N THR A 188 10.15 1.63 -11.86
CA THR A 188 11.01 2.06 -12.96
C THR A 188 10.80 1.16 -14.16
N PHE A 189 10.32 1.74 -15.25
CA PHE A 189 10.21 1.08 -16.55
C PHE A 189 11.57 1.10 -17.24
N MET A 190 11.91 0.06 -17.99
CA MET A 190 13.20 0.01 -18.70
C MET A 190 13.14 -0.75 -20.02
N SER A 191 14.08 -0.48 -20.93
CA SER A 191 14.29 -1.31 -22.13
C SER A 191 14.67 -2.75 -21.76
N TYR A 192 14.60 -3.67 -22.72
CA TYR A 192 15.11 -5.04 -22.50
C TYR A 192 16.61 -5.07 -22.19
N SER A 193 17.38 -4.08 -22.67
CA SER A 193 18.80 -3.90 -22.33
C SER A 193 19.04 -3.33 -20.93
N CYS A 194 17.99 -2.88 -20.23
CA CYS A 194 18.04 -2.18 -18.94
C CYS A 194 18.79 -0.82 -18.97
N GLU A 195 19.11 -0.28 -20.14
CA GLU A 195 19.86 0.97 -20.29
C GLU A 195 18.96 2.21 -20.28
N ASN A 196 17.78 2.14 -20.91
CA ASN A 196 16.84 3.25 -21.00
C ASN A 196 15.82 3.12 -19.88
N LYS A 197 15.97 3.89 -18.80
CA LYS A 197 15.08 3.85 -17.64
C LYS A 197 14.16 5.06 -17.58
N VAL A 198 12.91 4.82 -17.18
CA VAL A 198 11.88 5.83 -16.95
C VAL A 198 11.34 5.60 -15.55
N GLU A 199 11.67 6.51 -14.64
CA GLU A 199 11.33 6.38 -13.22
C GLU A 199 10.01 7.07 -12.90
N LEU A 200 9.10 6.35 -12.24
CA LEU A 200 7.93 6.92 -11.60
C LEU A 200 8.14 6.93 -10.08
N VAL A 201 8.30 8.14 -9.53
CA VAL A 201 8.38 8.36 -8.09
C VAL A 201 6.96 8.31 -7.49
N PRO A 202 6.69 7.42 -6.52
CA PRO A 202 5.38 7.31 -5.89
C PRO A 202 4.93 8.62 -5.22
N LYS A 203 3.67 8.98 -5.46
CA LYS A 203 2.96 10.02 -4.70
C LYS A 203 1.80 9.39 -3.95
N THR A 204 1.57 9.80 -2.70
CA THR A 204 0.46 9.30 -1.89
C THR A 204 -0.86 9.44 -2.65
N GLY A 205 -1.64 8.37 -2.67
CA GLY A 205 -2.96 8.31 -3.28
C GLY A 205 -2.99 8.31 -4.81
N SER A 206 -1.83 8.22 -5.47
CA SER A 206 -1.76 8.02 -6.91
C SER A 206 -1.89 6.54 -7.30
N VAL A 207 -2.38 6.29 -8.51
CA VAL A 207 -2.58 4.95 -9.06
C VAL A 207 -1.86 4.83 -10.40
N LEU A 208 -0.87 3.95 -10.47
CA LEU A 208 -0.22 3.57 -11.71
C LEU A 208 -0.99 2.42 -12.37
N VAL A 209 -1.31 2.56 -13.65
CA VAL A 209 -1.97 1.55 -14.48
C VAL A 209 -1.10 1.26 -15.70
N PHE A 210 -0.72 0.00 -15.92
CA PHE A 210 0.15 -0.37 -17.04
C PHE A 210 -0.05 -1.83 -17.45
N GLN A 211 0.21 -2.14 -18.72
CA GLN A 211 0.08 -3.52 -19.20
C GLN A 211 1.20 -4.43 -18.69
N HIS A 212 0.89 -5.72 -18.55
CA HIS A 212 1.77 -6.72 -17.94
C HIS A 212 3.11 -6.94 -18.66
N ASP A 213 3.14 -6.80 -19.99
CA ASP A 213 4.30 -7.12 -20.82
C ASP A 213 5.21 -5.90 -21.07
N ILE A 214 5.32 -4.99 -20.08
CA ILE A 214 6.32 -3.92 -20.01
C ILE A 214 7.38 -4.30 -18.97
N MET A 215 8.65 -4.21 -19.34
CA MET A 215 9.76 -4.47 -18.42
C MET A 215 9.84 -3.35 -17.37
N HIS A 216 9.78 -3.74 -16.10
CA HIS A 216 9.80 -2.81 -14.98
C HIS A 216 10.38 -3.43 -13.72
N GLU A 217 10.80 -2.59 -12.78
CA GLU A 217 11.30 -2.98 -11.47
C GLU A 217 10.66 -2.15 -10.35
N GLY A 218 10.65 -2.71 -9.15
CA GLY A 218 10.53 -1.95 -7.91
C GLY A 218 11.94 -1.58 -7.45
N SER A 219 12.37 -0.35 -7.73
CA SER A 219 13.70 0.13 -7.40
C SER A 219 13.99 -0.06 -5.91
N ARG A 220 15.25 -0.28 -5.57
CA ARG A 220 15.68 -0.48 -4.18
C ARG A 220 15.21 0.68 -3.31
N LEU A 221 14.62 0.35 -2.17
CA LEU A 221 14.32 1.34 -1.14
C LEU A 221 15.58 1.60 -0.32
N GLU A 222 15.98 2.85 -0.19
CA GLU A 222 17.18 3.25 0.55
C GLU A 222 16.86 3.68 1.98
N GLU A 223 15.83 4.51 2.15
CA GLU A 223 15.46 5.12 3.43
C GLU A 223 13.94 5.22 3.54
N GLY A 224 13.42 5.15 4.77
CA GLY A 224 11.99 5.17 5.05
C GLY A 224 11.32 3.82 4.79
N ARG A 225 10.01 3.85 4.55
CA ARG A 225 9.19 2.67 4.29
C ARG A 225 8.17 2.98 3.20
N LYS A 226 7.96 2.05 2.28
CA LYS A 226 6.99 2.19 1.17
C LYS A 226 5.85 1.18 1.32
N TYR A 227 4.61 1.65 1.15
CA TYR A 227 3.38 0.86 1.13
C TYR A 227 2.64 1.02 -0.19
N THR A 228 2.17 -0.09 -0.74
CA THR A 228 1.41 -0.08 -2.00
C THR A 228 0.37 -1.19 -2.06
N ILE A 229 -0.67 -1.03 -2.87
CA ILE A 229 -1.62 -2.10 -3.21
C ILE A 229 -1.41 -2.51 -4.66
N ARG A 230 -1.17 -3.79 -4.92
CA ARG A 230 -1.17 -4.36 -6.26
C ARG A 230 -2.43 -5.20 -6.50
N THR A 231 -3.15 -4.89 -7.57
CA THR A 231 -4.20 -5.74 -8.14
C THR A 231 -4.08 -5.71 -9.67
N ASP A 232 -4.99 -6.39 -10.36
CA ASP A 232 -4.98 -6.54 -11.81
C ASP A 232 -6.38 -6.30 -12.38
N VAL A 233 -6.47 -5.69 -13.56
CA VAL A 233 -7.74 -5.55 -14.30
C VAL A 233 -8.11 -6.90 -14.89
N MET A 234 -9.31 -7.38 -14.57
CA MET A 234 -9.86 -8.65 -15.05
C MET A 234 -10.69 -8.44 -16.33
N TYR A 235 -10.50 -9.33 -17.29
CA TYR A 235 -11.25 -9.36 -18.55
C TYR A 235 -11.95 -10.70 -18.73
N SER A 236 -13.11 -10.67 -19.40
CA SER A 236 -13.98 -11.82 -19.68
C SER A 236 -13.23 -12.97 -20.35
N ALA A 237 -13.79 -14.19 -20.27
CA ALA A 237 -13.38 -15.29 -21.14
C ALA A 237 -13.47 -14.88 -22.62
N LYS A 238 -12.68 -15.53 -23.49
CA LYS A 238 -12.86 -15.38 -24.94
C LYS A 238 -14.24 -15.94 -25.28
N GLN A 239 -15.06 -15.18 -25.99
CA GLN A 239 -16.26 -15.74 -26.58
C GLN A 239 -15.81 -16.80 -27.59
N THR A 240 -16.20 -18.04 -27.39
CA THR A 240 -16.10 -19.07 -28.42
C THR A 240 -17.15 -18.74 -29.47
N GLU A 241 -16.74 -18.48 -30.70
CA GLU A 241 -17.68 -18.42 -31.83
C GLU A 241 -18.40 -19.78 -31.88
N THR A 242 -19.70 -19.77 -31.60
CA THR A 242 -20.63 -20.89 -31.81
C THR A 242 -21.11 -20.92 -33.24
#